data_AF-A0A1C7M1C9-F1
#
_entry.id   AF-A0A1C7M1C9-F1
#
_cell.length_a   1.000
_cell.length_b   1.000
_cell.length_c   1.000
_cell.angle_alpha   90.00
_cell.angle_beta   90.00
_cell.angle_gamma   90.00
#
_symmetry.space_group_name_H-M   'P 1'
#
loop_
_entity.id
_entity.type
_entity.pdbx_description
1 polymer ?
#
loop_
_entity_poly.entity_id
_entity_poly.type
_entity_poly.pdbx_seq_one_letter_code
_entity_poly.pdbx_strand_id
1 'polypeptide(L)'
;MCCPTRTLNDAEPTAHDTPALNDLGYFSEELRQYIQKERQHRDRANMRYAIANIPTDTRWGPTPVMANYLCVDHIPLRMSLVGLVKRMLFFTKDGEPVLRPCIGIEPCTTLDLTAAQRVLGTNAAPAYVHSNTTIYARKNMSSRKPGSTIFTANVFHDVFDNTKGAHMERISAAAIMPGDIVHVEVKLLRQQEVGNYKNKIWDEWETAFELSRIELVFAKPDNPPKMTTALDAFRVPSP
;
A
#
# COMPACT_ATOMS: atom_id res chain seq x y z
N MET A 1 -17.23 -5.58 -1.81
CA MET A 1 -17.44 -4.25 -2.38
C MET A 1 -16.61 -4.22 -3.65
N CYS A 2 -17.26 -4.52 -4.78
CA CYS A 2 -16.62 -4.69 -6.08
C CYS A 2 -16.30 -3.32 -6.69
N CYS A 3 -15.13 -3.18 -7.30
CA CYS A 3 -14.77 -2.01 -8.10
C CYS A 3 -15.45 -2.11 -9.48
N PRO A 4 -16.02 -1.02 -10.03
CA PRO A 4 -16.59 -1.02 -11.37
C PRO A 4 -15.49 -0.92 -12.45
N THR A 5 -15.65 -1.72 -13.51
CA THR A 5 -14.78 -1.77 -14.70
C THR A 5 -15.08 -0.56 -15.61
N ARG A 6 -14.05 0.20 -16.00
CA ARG A 6 -14.16 1.32 -16.95
C ARG A 6 -13.13 1.15 -18.07
N THR A 7 -13.57 1.35 -19.31
CA THR A 7 -12.76 1.25 -20.54
C THR A 7 -11.75 2.39 -20.68
N LEU A 8 -10.57 2.05 -21.21
CA LEU A 8 -9.40 2.92 -21.41
C LEU A 8 -9.53 3.80 -22.65
N ASN A 9 -9.20 5.08 -22.49
CA ASN A 9 -8.65 5.92 -23.55
C ASN A 9 -7.22 6.27 -23.13
N ASP A 10 -6.25 5.94 -23.99
CA ASP A 10 -4.84 6.17 -23.74
C ASP A 10 -4.48 7.65 -24.02
N ALA A 11 -4.31 8.41 -22.95
CA ALA A 11 -3.61 9.70 -22.99
C ALA A 11 -2.34 9.58 -22.14
N GLU A 12 -1.19 9.91 -22.72
CA GLU A 12 0.09 9.95 -21.99
C GLU A 12 0.03 11.00 -20.87
N PRO A 13 0.32 10.64 -19.62
CA PRO A 13 0.34 11.59 -18.51
C PRO A 13 1.59 12.47 -18.61
N THR A 14 1.37 13.76 -18.90
CA THR A 14 2.38 14.81 -18.72
C THR A 14 2.77 14.90 -17.24
N ALA A 15 4.07 15.10 -16.97
CA ALA A 15 4.67 15.16 -15.65
C ALA A 15 3.99 16.21 -14.73
N HIS A 16 2.97 15.78 -14.00
CA HIS A 16 2.39 16.53 -12.90
C HIS A 16 2.87 15.89 -11.59
N ASP A 17 3.75 16.61 -10.91
CA ASP A 17 4.07 16.40 -9.49
C ASP A 17 2.77 16.25 -8.70
N THR A 18 2.68 15.20 -7.90
CA THR A 18 1.51 14.94 -7.06
C THR A 18 1.34 16.09 -6.05
N PRO A 19 0.14 16.68 -5.94
CA PRO A 19 -0.15 17.72 -4.95
C PRO A 19 0.06 17.26 -3.50
N ALA A 20 -0.13 15.98 -3.17
CA ALA A 20 -0.15 15.50 -1.79
C ALA A 20 1.13 15.79 -0.97
N LEU A 21 2.32 15.73 -1.59
CA LEU A 21 3.60 16.02 -0.91
C LEU A 21 3.90 17.53 -0.87
N ASN A 22 3.48 18.27 -1.90
CA ASN A 22 3.79 19.69 -2.05
C ASN A 22 2.81 20.59 -1.30
N ASP A 23 1.55 20.17 -1.18
CA ASP A 23 0.47 20.93 -0.55
C ASP A 23 0.61 20.98 0.97
N LEU A 24 1.38 20.07 1.58
CA LEU A 24 1.43 19.95 3.03
C LEU A 24 2.48 20.84 3.69
N GLY A 25 3.43 21.47 2.98
CA GLY A 25 4.26 22.58 3.49
C GLY A 25 5.11 22.35 4.77
N TYR A 26 4.94 21.23 5.47
CA TYR A 26 5.56 20.91 6.76
C TYR A 26 6.48 19.68 6.69
N PHE A 27 6.64 19.06 5.51
CA PHE A 27 7.57 17.95 5.37
C PHE A 27 9.01 18.43 5.36
N SER A 28 9.80 17.90 6.29
CA SER A 28 11.22 18.20 6.38
C SER A 28 11.99 17.68 5.16
N GLU A 29 13.16 18.27 4.91
CA GLU A 29 14.01 17.86 3.80
C GLU A 29 14.50 16.42 3.98
N GLU A 30 14.74 15.99 5.21
CA GLU A 30 15.13 14.62 5.55
C GLU A 30 14.07 13.60 5.12
N LEU A 31 12.79 13.92 5.32
CA LEU A 31 11.69 13.07 4.88
C LEU A 31 11.62 12.98 3.35
N ARG A 32 11.83 14.09 2.64
CA ARG A 32 11.86 14.11 1.17
C ARG A 32 13.00 13.24 0.64
N GLN A 33 14.18 13.34 1.25
CA GLN A 33 15.33 12.51 0.92
C GLN A 33 15.08 11.03 1.20
N TYR A 34 14.45 10.71 2.33
CA TYR A 34 14.03 9.34 2.65
C TYR A 34 13.10 8.77 1.57
N ILE A 35 12.03 9.50 1.21
CA ILE A 35 11.07 9.08 0.18
C ILE A 35 11.81 8.86 -1.15
N GLN A 36 12.67 9.80 -1.55
CA GLN A 36 13.43 9.68 -2.79
C GLN A 36 14.36 8.46 -2.81
N LYS A 37 15.03 8.16 -1.69
CA LYS A 37 15.89 6.99 -1.53
C LYS A 37 15.09 5.69 -1.66
N GLU A 38 13.97 5.57 -0.93
CA GLU A 38 13.14 4.36 -0.98
C GLU A 38 12.55 4.12 -2.38
N ARG A 39 12.22 5.18 -3.13
CA ARG A 39 11.74 5.07 -4.52
C ARG A 39 12.76 4.51 -5.48
N GLN A 40 14.05 4.70 -5.21
CA GLN A 40 15.14 4.17 -6.04
C GLN A 40 15.60 2.78 -5.59
N HIS A 41 15.03 2.25 -4.50
CA HIS A 41 15.48 1.01 -3.89
C HIS A 41 15.32 -0.19 -4.83
N ARG A 42 16.42 -0.94 -4.99
CA ARG A 42 16.49 -2.21 -5.72
C ARG A 42 17.46 -3.12 -4.96
N ASP A 43 16.93 -4.19 -4.38
CA ASP A 43 17.70 -5.19 -3.66
C ASP A 43 17.33 -6.58 -4.19
N ARG A 44 18.07 -6.99 -5.22
CA ARG A 44 17.88 -8.30 -5.86
C ARG A 44 18.21 -9.46 -4.92
N ALA A 45 19.18 -9.30 -4.02
CA ALA A 45 19.55 -10.38 -3.09
C ALA A 45 18.39 -10.75 -2.17
N ASN A 46 17.59 -9.76 -1.76
CA ASN A 46 16.43 -9.94 -0.88
C ASN A 46 15.08 -9.94 -1.62
N MET A 47 15.09 -9.85 -2.95
CA MET A 47 13.90 -9.69 -3.80
C MET A 47 13.00 -8.54 -3.35
N ARG A 48 13.60 -7.42 -2.93
CA ARG A 48 12.90 -6.21 -2.47
C ARG A 48 13.13 -5.08 -3.46
N TYR A 49 12.06 -4.47 -3.93
CA TYR A 49 12.11 -3.41 -4.94
C TYR A 49 11.11 -2.31 -4.59
N ALA A 50 11.42 -1.06 -4.91
CA ALA A 50 10.40 -0.03 -5.00
C ALA A 50 9.36 -0.42 -6.06
N ILE A 51 8.09 -0.08 -5.86
CA ILE A 51 7.00 -0.44 -6.78
C ILE A 51 7.27 0.01 -8.24
N ALA A 52 7.93 1.16 -8.41
CA ALA A 52 8.28 1.70 -9.72
C ALA A 52 9.44 0.96 -10.42
N ASN A 53 10.19 0.15 -9.67
CA ASN A 53 11.42 -0.51 -10.09
C ASN A 53 11.31 -2.04 -10.14
N ILE A 54 10.11 -2.56 -10.24
CA ILE A 54 9.87 -4.01 -10.37
C ILE A 54 10.49 -4.52 -11.69
N PRO A 55 11.24 -5.63 -11.65
CA PRO A 55 11.77 -6.28 -12.86
C PRO A 55 10.66 -6.72 -13.84
N THR A 56 10.95 -6.63 -15.14
CA THR A 56 10.01 -7.00 -16.21
C THR A 56 9.90 -8.52 -16.45
N ASP A 57 10.86 -9.28 -15.94
CA ASP A 57 10.92 -10.75 -16.00
C ASP A 57 10.14 -11.44 -14.87
N THR A 58 9.26 -10.71 -14.18
CA THR A 58 8.38 -11.27 -13.15
C THR A 58 7.41 -12.30 -13.73
N ARG A 59 7.14 -13.34 -12.93
CA ARG A 59 6.23 -14.45 -13.27
C ARG A 59 5.49 -14.91 -12.02
N TRP A 60 4.31 -15.48 -12.18
CA TRP A 60 3.64 -16.18 -11.08
C TRP A 60 4.49 -17.37 -10.60
N GLY A 61 4.45 -17.65 -9.30
CA GLY A 61 5.26 -18.72 -8.70
C GLY A 61 5.02 -20.10 -9.33
N PRO A 62 6.06 -20.93 -9.47
CA PRO A 62 5.97 -22.19 -10.22
C PRO A 62 5.39 -23.36 -9.39
N THR A 63 5.35 -23.24 -8.06
CA THR A 63 4.90 -24.30 -7.16
C THR A 63 3.49 -24.01 -6.65
N PRO A 64 2.70 -25.03 -6.28
CA PRO A 64 1.35 -24.82 -5.72
C PRO A 64 1.31 -23.86 -4.51
N VAL A 65 2.37 -23.86 -3.69
CA VAL A 65 2.49 -22.99 -2.51
C VAL A 65 2.73 -21.52 -2.91
N MET A 66 3.49 -21.30 -3.98
CA MET A 66 3.85 -19.96 -4.45
C MET A 66 3.00 -19.49 -5.63
N ALA A 67 2.09 -20.33 -6.13
CA ALA A 67 1.32 -20.08 -7.34
C ALA A 67 0.53 -18.77 -7.28
N ASN A 68 0.20 -18.29 -6.09
CA ASN A 68 -0.56 -17.06 -5.89
C ASN A 68 0.32 -15.81 -5.82
N TYR A 69 1.64 -15.93 -5.77
CA TYR A 69 2.55 -14.81 -5.59
C TYR A 69 3.31 -14.48 -6.87
N LEU A 70 3.49 -13.19 -7.13
CA LEU A 70 4.40 -12.73 -8.17
C LEU A 70 5.84 -12.92 -7.70
N CYS A 71 6.67 -13.52 -8.56
CA CYS A 71 8.02 -13.92 -8.24
C CYS A 71 9.04 -13.37 -9.24
N VAL A 72 10.29 -13.27 -8.78
CA VAL A 72 11.51 -13.12 -9.60
C VAL A 72 12.41 -14.29 -9.23
N ASP A 73 12.96 -14.99 -10.23
CA ASP A 73 13.80 -16.19 -10.00
C ASP A 73 13.13 -17.21 -9.06
N HIS A 74 11.82 -17.41 -9.22
CA HIS A 74 10.96 -18.29 -8.40
C HIS A 74 10.80 -17.88 -6.91
N ILE A 75 11.28 -16.72 -6.51
CA ILE A 75 11.15 -16.19 -5.14
C ILE A 75 10.08 -15.09 -5.10
N PRO A 76 9.13 -15.12 -4.14
CA PRO A 76 8.11 -14.08 -4.01
C PRO A 76 8.71 -12.67 -3.88
N LEU A 77 8.27 -11.80 -4.77
CA LEU A 77 8.70 -10.41 -4.84
C LEU A 77 8.11 -9.60 -3.67
N ARG A 78 8.97 -8.82 -3.01
CA ARG A 78 8.56 -7.79 -2.05
C ARG A 78 8.64 -6.42 -2.69
N MET A 79 7.57 -5.66 -2.56
CA MET A 79 7.46 -4.31 -3.10
C MET A 79 7.31 -3.30 -1.98
N SER A 80 8.02 -2.19 -2.12
CA SER A 80 7.99 -1.06 -1.20
C SER A 80 7.13 0.06 -1.77
N LEU A 81 6.25 0.61 -0.93
CA LEU A 81 5.40 1.77 -1.20
C LEU A 81 5.56 2.78 -0.06
N VAL A 82 5.74 4.06 -0.36
CA VAL A 82 5.69 5.13 0.66
C VAL A 82 4.49 6.02 0.35
N GLY A 83 3.64 6.28 1.34
CA GLY A 83 2.41 7.01 1.12
C GLY A 83 1.74 7.55 2.37
N LEU A 84 0.81 8.47 2.14
CA LEU A 84 -0.05 9.06 3.16
C LEU A 84 -1.18 8.11 3.52
N VAL A 85 -1.34 7.79 4.81
CA VAL A 85 -2.43 6.95 5.30
C VAL A 85 -3.76 7.66 5.08
N LYS A 86 -4.66 7.05 4.30
CA LYS A 86 -6.04 7.54 4.08
C LYS A 86 -7.06 6.75 4.87
N ARG A 87 -6.86 5.43 4.97
CA ARG A 87 -7.78 4.50 5.64
C ARG A 87 -7.01 3.40 6.33
N MET A 88 -7.59 2.90 7.40
CA MET A 88 -7.06 1.77 8.15
C MET A 88 -8.19 0.98 8.79
N LEU A 89 -7.99 -0.34 8.87
CA LEU A 89 -8.88 -1.26 9.56
C LEU A 89 -8.01 -2.36 10.16
N PHE A 90 -7.57 -2.18 11.41
CA PHE A 90 -6.81 -3.20 12.16
C PHE A 90 -7.61 -3.76 13.34
N PHE A 91 -8.49 -2.94 13.90
CA PHE A 91 -9.33 -3.27 15.03
C PHE A 91 -10.79 -2.91 14.76
N THR A 92 -11.71 -3.60 15.43
CA THR A 92 -13.13 -3.23 15.50
C THR A 92 -13.30 -2.00 16.39
N LYS A 93 -14.53 -1.49 16.49
CA LYS A 93 -14.85 -0.38 17.41
C LYS A 93 -14.62 -0.75 18.88
N ASP A 94 -14.69 -2.04 19.21
CA ASP A 94 -14.48 -2.57 20.55
C ASP A 94 -13.00 -2.86 20.84
N GLY A 95 -12.09 -2.57 19.90
CA GLY A 95 -10.65 -2.81 20.05
C GLY A 95 -10.20 -4.22 19.67
N GLU A 96 -11.10 -5.08 19.17
CA GLU A 96 -10.78 -6.45 18.80
C GLU A 96 -10.08 -6.53 17.43
N PRO A 97 -9.09 -7.41 17.22
CA PRO A 97 -8.44 -7.55 15.91
C PRO A 97 -9.43 -7.99 14.83
N VAL A 98 -9.23 -7.50 13.61
CA VAL A 98 -10.04 -7.94 12.45
C VAL A 98 -9.41 -9.15 11.74
N LEU A 99 -10.24 -9.98 11.10
CA LEU A 99 -9.76 -11.15 10.32
C LEU A 99 -8.85 -10.76 9.15
N ARG A 100 -9.07 -9.56 8.59
CA ARG A 100 -8.34 -9.05 7.42
C ARG A 100 -7.90 -7.61 7.66
N PRO A 101 -6.80 -7.39 8.41
CA PRO A 101 -6.27 -6.05 8.57
C PRO A 101 -5.96 -5.43 7.22
N CYS A 102 -6.22 -4.13 7.09
CA CYS A 102 -6.06 -3.40 5.85
C CYS A 102 -5.58 -1.98 6.10
N ILE A 103 -4.69 -1.50 5.24
CA ILE A 103 -4.26 -0.12 5.16
C ILE A 103 -4.45 0.39 3.73
N GLY A 104 -5.04 1.57 3.60
CA GLY A 104 -5.18 2.30 2.36
C GLY A 104 -4.27 3.53 2.39
N ILE A 105 -3.29 3.58 1.49
CA ILE A 105 -2.36 4.70 1.36
C ILE A 105 -2.55 5.40 0.02
N GLU A 106 -2.36 6.71 0.00
CA GLU A 106 -2.12 7.45 -1.24
C GLU A 106 -0.60 7.57 -1.42
N PRO A 107 0.01 6.93 -2.45
CA PRO A 107 1.44 7.00 -2.67
C PRO A 107 1.90 8.45 -2.76
N CYS A 108 3.08 8.73 -2.19
CA CYS A 108 3.63 10.08 -2.15
C CYS A 108 3.88 10.68 -3.56
N THR A 109 4.13 9.82 -4.56
CA THR A 109 4.43 10.27 -5.93
C THR A 109 3.46 9.69 -6.97
N THR A 110 3.12 10.48 -7.99
CA THR A 110 2.34 10.02 -9.15
C THR A 110 2.98 8.80 -9.80
N LEU A 111 4.32 8.77 -9.88
CA LEU A 111 5.05 7.63 -10.44
C LEU A 111 4.77 6.33 -9.65
N ASP A 112 4.79 6.39 -8.32
CA ASP A 112 4.53 5.21 -7.48
C ASP A 112 3.05 4.80 -7.56
N LEU A 113 2.14 5.78 -7.65
CA LEU A 113 0.72 5.52 -7.88
C LEU A 113 0.48 4.81 -9.21
N THR A 114 0.97 5.36 -10.31
CA THR A 114 0.84 4.77 -11.64
C THR A 114 1.50 3.40 -11.70
N ALA A 115 2.66 3.23 -11.07
CA ALA A 115 3.32 1.92 -10.97
C ALA A 115 2.48 0.91 -10.20
N ALA A 116 1.92 1.28 -9.04
CA ALA A 116 1.05 0.40 -8.26
C ALA A 116 -0.22 0.01 -9.02
N GLN A 117 -0.85 0.98 -9.68
CA GLN A 117 -2.03 0.77 -10.53
C GLN A 117 -1.73 -0.18 -11.69
N ARG A 118 -0.61 0.04 -12.39
CA ARG A 118 -0.13 -0.84 -13.47
C ARG A 118 0.09 -2.25 -12.95
N VAL A 119 0.82 -2.42 -11.85
CA VAL A 119 1.14 -3.74 -11.28
C VAL A 119 -0.13 -4.52 -10.93
N LEU A 120 -1.14 -3.86 -10.35
CA LEU A 120 -2.43 -4.49 -10.07
C LEU A 120 -3.18 -4.86 -11.36
N GLY A 121 -3.28 -3.92 -12.30
CA GLY A 121 -4.05 -4.09 -13.52
C GLY A 121 -3.48 -5.11 -14.51
N THR A 122 -2.18 -5.00 -14.83
CA THR A 122 -1.54 -5.81 -15.88
C THR A 122 -1.27 -7.25 -15.48
N ASN A 123 -1.24 -7.55 -14.17
CA ASN A 123 -1.03 -8.91 -13.68
C ASN A 123 -2.35 -9.66 -13.41
N ALA A 124 -3.50 -9.00 -13.52
CA ALA A 124 -4.80 -9.66 -13.45
C ALA A 124 -5.14 -10.38 -14.76
N ALA A 125 -6.10 -11.30 -14.70
CA ALA A 125 -6.67 -11.96 -15.87
C ALA A 125 -8.21 -11.91 -15.78
N PRO A 126 -8.91 -11.26 -16.74
CA PRO A 126 -8.34 -10.38 -17.76
C PRO A 126 -7.64 -9.17 -17.13
N ALA A 127 -6.67 -8.60 -17.87
CA ALA A 127 -6.04 -7.36 -17.46
C ALA A 127 -7.07 -6.22 -17.43
N TYR A 128 -6.91 -5.29 -16.50
CA TYR A 128 -7.81 -4.14 -16.34
C TYR A 128 -7.02 -2.89 -15.94
N VAL A 129 -7.70 -1.74 -15.89
CA VAL A 129 -7.08 -0.49 -15.44
C VAL A 129 -7.53 -0.13 -14.04
N HIS A 130 -6.56 -0.12 -13.14
CA HIS A 130 -6.76 0.31 -11.78
C HIS A 130 -6.73 1.84 -11.72
N SER A 131 -7.85 2.47 -11.34
CA SER A 131 -7.99 3.93 -11.30
C SER A 131 -8.05 4.52 -9.90
N ASN A 132 -8.05 3.69 -8.85
CA ASN A 132 -8.08 4.19 -7.47
C ASN A 132 -6.77 4.90 -7.14
N THR A 133 -6.88 6.09 -6.54
CA THR A 133 -5.73 6.84 -6.01
C THR A 133 -5.24 6.29 -4.67
N THR A 134 -6.14 5.66 -3.91
CA THR A 134 -5.79 4.94 -2.68
C THR A 134 -5.46 3.50 -3.01
N ILE A 135 -4.22 3.10 -2.73
CA ILE A 135 -3.72 1.74 -2.86
C ILE A 135 -3.95 1.01 -1.54
N TYR A 136 -4.69 -0.09 -1.60
CA TYR A 136 -5.00 -0.91 -0.44
C TYR A 136 -4.08 -2.12 -0.37
N ALA A 137 -3.52 -2.35 0.81
CA ALA A 137 -2.84 -3.58 1.17
C ALA A 137 -3.59 -4.28 2.30
N ARG A 138 -3.70 -5.61 2.24
CA ARG A 138 -4.46 -6.42 3.21
C ARG A 138 -3.72 -7.70 3.56
N LYS A 139 -3.84 -8.19 4.79
CA LYS A 139 -3.30 -9.51 5.18
C LYS A 139 -4.43 -10.38 5.71
N ASN A 140 -4.44 -11.66 5.40
CA ASN A 140 -5.36 -12.58 6.07
C ASN A 140 -4.74 -12.99 7.41
N MET A 141 -5.37 -12.59 8.52
CA MET A 141 -4.92 -12.88 9.88
C MET A 141 -5.90 -13.81 10.61
N SER A 142 -6.68 -14.60 9.87
CA SER A 142 -7.55 -15.60 10.47
C SER A 142 -6.79 -16.88 10.81
N SER A 143 -7.12 -17.47 11.95
CA SER A 143 -6.72 -18.82 12.33
C SER A 143 -7.96 -19.62 12.75
N ARG A 144 -7.87 -20.94 12.68
CA ARG A 144 -8.94 -21.84 13.14
C ARG A 144 -8.34 -22.92 14.01
N LYS A 145 -8.79 -23.01 15.26
CA LYS A 145 -8.40 -24.09 16.17
C LYS A 145 -8.99 -25.42 15.67
N PRO A 146 -8.29 -26.56 15.80
CA PRO A 146 -8.87 -27.87 15.52
C PRO A 146 -10.20 -28.08 16.26
N GLY A 147 -11.22 -28.57 15.55
CA GLY A 147 -12.57 -28.76 16.11
C GLY A 147 -13.45 -27.50 16.17
N SER A 148 -12.92 -26.30 15.91
CA SER A 148 -13.73 -25.07 15.84
C SER A 148 -14.26 -24.83 14.42
N THR A 149 -15.50 -24.34 14.31
CA THR A 149 -16.07 -23.79 13.07
C THR A 149 -15.83 -22.29 12.91
N ILE A 150 -15.43 -21.61 13.99
CA ILE A 150 -15.27 -20.15 14.04
C ILE A 150 -13.81 -19.78 13.79
N PHE A 151 -13.60 -18.79 12.90
CA PHE A 151 -12.30 -18.17 12.68
C PHE A 151 -11.99 -17.16 13.78
N THR A 152 -10.76 -17.21 14.30
CA THR A 152 -10.22 -16.25 15.27
C THR A 152 -9.28 -15.28 14.55
N ALA A 153 -9.47 -13.98 14.75
CA ALA A 153 -8.58 -12.95 14.24
C ALA A 153 -7.31 -12.85 15.10
N ASN A 154 -6.17 -12.73 14.44
CA ASN A 154 -4.88 -12.47 15.08
C ASN A 154 -4.48 -11.00 14.89
N VAL A 155 -3.78 -10.44 15.87
CA VAL A 155 -3.27 -9.07 15.81
C VAL A 155 -2.15 -8.98 14.77
N PHE A 156 -2.17 -7.92 13.96
CA PHE A 156 -1.07 -7.61 13.03
C PHE A 156 0.06 -6.90 13.79
N HIS A 157 1.17 -7.60 13.99
CA HIS A 157 2.31 -7.13 14.81
C HIS A 157 3.48 -6.56 14.01
N ASP A 158 3.49 -6.69 12.69
CA ASP A 158 4.60 -6.25 11.82
C ASP A 158 4.51 -4.74 11.53
N VAL A 159 4.41 -3.94 12.58
CA VAL A 159 4.34 -2.47 12.56
C VAL A 159 5.49 -1.90 13.37
N PHE A 160 6.25 -0.99 12.78
CA PHE A 160 7.48 -0.46 13.37
C PHE A 160 7.51 1.08 13.31
N ASP A 161 8.12 1.71 14.30
CA ASP A 161 8.42 3.14 14.29
C ASP A 161 9.78 3.37 13.63
N ASN A 162 9.80 4.11 12.52
CA ASN A 162 11.00 4.53 11.81
C ASN A 162 11.19 6.06 11.81
N THR A 163 10.49 6.79 12.67
CA THR A 163 10.55 8.27 12.72
C THR A 163 11.93 8.79 13.12
N LYS A 164 12.75 7.96 13.77
CA LYS A 164 14.12 8.30 14.24
C LYS A 164 15.23 7.61 13.43
N GLY A 165 14.91 6.75 12.47
CA GLY A 165 15.85 6.13 11.51
C GLY A 165 16.88 5.10 12.04
N ALA A 166 17.34 5.18 13.29
CA ALA A 166 18.46 4.37 13.78
C ALA A 166 18.04 2.99 14.34
N HIS A 167 16.90 2.92 15.01
CA HIS A 167 16.38 1.69 15.62
C HIS A 167 14.87 1.63 15.42
N MET A 168 14.42 0.56 14.78
CA MET A 168 13.00 0.37 14.49
C MET A 168 12.33 -0.36 15.66
N GLU A 169 11.70 0.40 16.55
CA GLU A 169 10.91 -0.18 17.62
C GLU A 169 9.59 -0.74 17.07
N ARG A 170 9.14 -1.88 17.57
CA ARG A 170 7.82 -2.41 17.21
C ARG A 170 6.74 -1.62 17.95
N ILE A 171 5.76 -1.12 17.21
CA ILE A 171 4.62 -0.37 17.76
C ILE A 171 3.31 -1.10 17.49
N SER A 172 2.24 -0.70 18.19
CA SER A 172 0.90 -1.19 17.89
C SER A 172 0.40 -0.63 16.55
N ALA A 173 -0.35 -1.43 15.79
CA ALA A 173 -1.06 -0.93 14.61
C ALA A 173 -2.07 0.19 14.94
N ALA A 174 -2.49 0.32 16.20
CA ALA A 174 -3.36 1.39 16.68
C ALA A 174 -2.63 2.75 16.79
N ALA A 175 -1.30 2.78 16.73
CA ALA A 175 -0.52 4.00 16.74
C ALA A 175 -0.45 4.69 15.37
N ILE A 176 -0.82 3.99 14.29
CA ILE A 176 -0.93 4.57 12.95
C ILE A 176 -2.24 5.34 12.86
N MET A 177 -2.25 6.52 12.24
CA MET A 177 -3.42 7.35 12.09
C MET A 177 -3.56 7.88 10.65
N PRO A 178 -4.80 8.21 10.20
CA PRO A 178 -4.99 8.90 8.94
C PRO A 178 -4.23 10.23 8.89
N GLY A 179 -3.43 10.41 7.84
CA GLY A 179 -2.54 11.55 7.67
C GLY A 179 -1.07 11.29 8.00
N ASP A 180 -0.73 10.13 8.58
CA ASP A 180 0.67 9.72 8.75
C ASP A 180 1.31 9.37 7.40
N ILE A 181 2.64 9.46 7.33
CA ILE A 181 3.41 8.87 6.22
C ILE A 181 3.98 7.55 6.68
N VAL A 182 3.69 6.50 5.92
CA VAL A 182 4.16 5.15 6.18
C VAL A 182 4.92 4.60 4.97
N HIS A 183 5.91 3.78 5.26
CA HIS A 183 6.50 2.86 4.30
C HIS A 183 5.87 1.48 4.50
N VAL A 184 5.31 0.92 3.43
CA VAL A 184 4.57 -0.34 3.45
C VAL A 184 5.27 -1.33 2.54
N GLU A 185 5.60 -2.50 3.10
CA GLU A 185 6.07 -3.65 2.33
C GLU A 185 4.89 -4.55 1.97
N VAL A 186 4.77 -4.88 0.69
CA VAL A 186 3.68 -5.70 0.15
C VAL A 186 4.21 -6.80 -0.77
N LYS A 187 3.40 -7.84 -0.95
CA LYS A 187 3.57 -8.85 -2.02
C LYS A 187 2.38 -8.77 -2.96
N LEU A 188 2.55 -9.10 -4.23
CA LEU A 188 1.43 -9.18 -5.15
C LEU A 188 0.84 -10.57 -5.08
N LEU A 189 -0.43 -10.65 -4.70
CA LEU A 189 -1.21 -11.88 -4.60
C LEU A 189 -2.23 -11.91 -5.74
N ARG A 190 -2.36 -13.03 -6.45
CA ARG A 190 -3.55 -13.31 -7.28
C ARG A 190 -4.56 -14.16 -6.53
N GLN A 191 -5.83 -13.88 -6.77
CA GLN A 191 -6.97 -14.58 -6.18
C GLN A 191 -7.98 -14.88 -7.27
N GLN A 192 -8.46 -16.12 -7.32
CA GLN A 192 -9.56 -16.48 -8.22
C GLN A 192 -10.82 -15.69 -7.85
N GLU A 193 -11.60 -15.31 -8.85
CA GLU A 193 -12.85 -14.59 -8.63
C GLU A 193 -13.85 -15.44 -7.83
N VAL A 194 -14.55 -14.78 -6.89
CA VAL A 194 -15.49 -15.44 -5.98
C VAL A 194 -16.67 -16.00 -6.77
N GLY A 195 -16.92 -17.31 -6.63
CA GLY A 195 -17.97 -18.01 -7.36
C GLY A 195 -17.42 -19.05 -8.34
N ASN A 196 -16.13 -18.98 -8.66
CA ASN A 196 -15.48 -19.91 -9.58
C ASN A 196 -14.72 -21.07 -8.90
N TYR A 197 -15.04 -21.36 -7.63
CA TYR A 197 -14.34 -22.36 -6.80
C TYR A 197 -14.44 -23.81 -7.32
N LYS A 198 -15.32 -24.08 -8.30
CA LYS A 198 -15.43 -25.37 -8.98
C LYS A 198 -14.56 -25.47 -10.22
N ASN A 199 -14.15 -24.36 -10.83
CA ASN A 199 -13.20 -24.40 -11.94
C ASN A 199 -11.79 -24.54 -11.38
N LYS A 200 -11.20 -25.70 -11.66
CA LYS A 200 -9.79 -25.97 -11.40
C LYS A 200 -8.88 -25.16 -12.34
N ILE A 201 -9.45 -24.54 -13.36
CA ILE A 201 -8.74 -23.80 -14.38
C ILE A 201 -8.63 -22.34 -13.93
N TRP A 202 -7.39 -21.87 -13.81
CA TRP A 202 -7.06 -20.47 -13.51
C TRP A 202 -7.18 -19.67 -14.80
N ASP A 203 -8.41 -19.46 -15.28
CA ASP A 203 -8.65 -18.65 -16.48
C ASP A 203 -8.80 -17.17 -16.12
N GLU A 204 -9.35 -16.89 -14.93
CA GLU A 204 -9.64 -15.54 -14.45
C GLU A 204 -9.19 -15.37 -12.99
N TRP A 205 -8.51 -14.27 -12.71
CA TRP A 205 -8.07 -13.90 -11.37
C TRP A 205 -7.90 -12.39 -11.23
N GLU A 206 -8.18 -11.91 -10.03
CA GLU A 206 -7.83 -10.56 -9.61
C GLU A 206 -6.46 -10.55 -8.94
N THR A 207 -5.85 -9.36 -8.84
CA THR A 207 -4.66 -9.16 -8.02
C THR A 207 -4.94 -8.21 -6.87
N ALA A 208 -4.23 -8.40 -5.76
CA ALA A 208 -4.28 -7.54 -4.60
C ALA A 208 -2.90 -7.49 -3.93
N PHE A 209 -2.62 -6.39 -3.25
CA PHE A 209 -1.44 -6.32 -2.40
C PHE A 209 -1.69 -7.03 -1.07
N GLU A 210 -0.87 -8.04 -0.81
CA GLU A 210 -0.77 -8.67 0.50
C GLU A 210 0.16 -7.85 1.39
N LEU A 211 -0.39 -7.30 2.47
CA LEU A 211 0.35 -6.51 3.45
C LEU A 211 1.36 -7.40 4.19
N SER A 212 2.63 -7.01 4.18
CA SER A 212 3.70 -7.73 4.90
C SER A 212 4.17 -6.97 6.13
N ARG A 213 4.47 -5.67 5.99
CA ARG A 213 5.06 -4.84 7.05
C ARG A 213 4.66 -3.37 6.88
N ILE A 214 4.57 -2.64 7.99
CA ILE A 214 4.34 -1.19 8.03
C ILE A 214 5.43 -0.54 8.86
N GLU A 215 5.94 0.59 8.38
CA GLU A 215 6.90 1.42 9.08
C GLU A 215 6.35 2.84 9.13
N LEU A 216 6.13 3.37 10.33
CA LEU A 216 5.76 4.78 10.54
C LEU A 216 7.00 5.64 10.26
N VAL A 217 6.95 6.45 9.21
CA VAL A 217 8.07 7.31 8.81
C VAL A 217 7.87 8.72 9.36
N PHE A 218 6.63 9.20 9.37
CA PHE A 218 6.27 10.49 9.91
C PHE A 218 4.89 10.40 10.55
N ALA A 219 4.81 10.74 11.83
CA ALA A 219 3.55 10.90 12.55
C ALA A 219 3.00 12.31 12.30
N LYS A 220 1.75 12.39 11.86
CA LYS A 220 1.08 13.68 11.71
C LYS A 220 0.91 14.33 13.09
N PRO A 221 1.29 15.61 13.27
CA PRO A 221 1.05 16.32 14.52
C PRO A 221 -0.46 16.48 14.77
N ASP A 222 -0.90 16.30 16.02
CA ASP A 222 -2.32 16.40 16.43
C ASP A 222 -2.93 17.76 16.08
N ASN A 223 -2.13 18.81 16.23
CA ASN A 223 -2.48 20.19 15.88
C ASN A 223 -1.54 20.66 14.77
N PRO A 224 -1.83 20.34 13.49
CA PRO A 224 -1.02 20.88 12.42
C PRO A 224 -1.07 22.42 12.49
N PRO A 225 0.06 23.11 12.35
CA PRO A 225 0.03 24.56 12.28
C PRO A 225 -0.98 24.95 11.21
N LYS A 226 -1.92 25.85 11.56
CA LYS A 226 -2.88 26.38 10.60
C LYS A 226 -2.05 26.92 9.45
N MET A 227 -2.14 26.28 8.28
CA MET A 227 -1.54 26.84 7.08
C MET A 227 -2.16 28.21 6.90
N THR A 228 -1.35 29.25 7.09
CA THR A 228 -1.71 30.58 6.62
C THR A 228 -1.74 30.44 5.12
N THR A 229 -2.93 30.21 4.57
CA THR A 229 -3.06 30.15 3.12
C THR A 229 -2.60 31.51 2.60
N ALA A 230 -1.91 31.56 1.46
CA ALA A 230 -1.52 32.84 0.87
C ALA A 230 -2.76 33.78 0.70
N LEU A 231 -3.96 33.19 0.60
CA LEU A 231 -5.26 33.89 0.61
C LEU A 231 -5.57 34.61 1.95
N ASP A 232 -5.14 34.09 3.10
CA ASP A 232 -5.32 34.76 4.39
C ASP A 232 -4.38 35.98 4.54
N ALA A 233 -3.22 35.96 3.89
CA ALA A 233 -2.28 37.09 3.89
C ALA A 233 -2.76 38.29 3.04
N PHE A 234 -3.79 38.12 2.19
CA PHE A 234 -4.38 39.19 1.37
C PHE A 234 -5.71 39.75 1.92
N ARG A 235 -6.18 39.31 3.10
CA ARG A 235 -7.29 40.00 3.77
C ARG A 235 -6.81 41.36 4.28
N VAL A 236 -7.04 42.39 3.47
CA VAL A 236 -6.93 43.79 3.87
C VAL A 236 -7.84 44.00 5.09
N PRO A 237 -7.34 44.56 6.21
CA PRO A 237 -8.18 44.85 7.36
C PRO A 237 -9.31 45.79 6.94
N SER A 238 -10.56 45.37 7.14
CA SER A 238 -11.72 46.24 6.96
C SER A 238 -11.63 47.40 7.98
N PRO A 239 -11.88 48.65 7.55
CA PRO A 239 -11.89 49.81 8.44
C PRO A 239 -13.02 49.76 9.46
#